data_AF-A0A3Q9G162-F1
#
_entry.id   AF-A0A3Q9G162-F1
#
_cell.length_a   1.000
_cell.length_b   1.000
_cell.length_c   1.000
_cell.angle_alpha   90.00
_cell.angle_beta   90.00
_cell.angle_gamma   90.00
#
_symmetry.space_group_name_H-M   'P 1'
#
loop_
_entity.id
_entity.type
_entity.pdbx_description
1 polymer ?
#
loop_
_entity_poly.entity_id
_entity_poly.type
_entity_poly.pdbx_seq_one_letter_code
_entity_poly.pdbx_strand_id
1 'polypeptide(L)'
;MRPRAYLLPAGTEWWRVHNRARPATQFNPVSADAHFGGNRFDGTSYDPYPYLYLASDPATALAETLLRSLDFDTESGMRLVPYAAIAHRTLSAVRTRCDHKLISLISEEDLAAVCQDSWLLETEGDGYAKTRRWASELRAQDPDAAGLVWQSRRRRPRLAAVLFQDRCGKEPLTVLPVEEFQDLGSPAGVAAVNRILAPLRAAVVSPWH
;
A
#
# COMPACT_ATOMS: atom_id res chain seq x y z
N MET A 1 -15.87 4.63 -19.43
CA MET A 1 -16.04 4.15 -18.04
C MET A 1 -16.47 5.30 -17.15
N ARG A 2 -17.06 5.05 -15.96
CA ARG A 2 -17.42 6.09 -14.99
C ARG A 2 -16.96 5.66 -13.59
N PRO A 3 -15.70 5.94 -13.22
CA PRO A 3 -15.17 5.56 -11.92
C PRO A 3 -16.05 6.08 -10.78
N ARG A 4 -16.30 5.23 -9.78
CA ARG A 4 -17.00 5.64 -8.56
C ARG A 4 -16.04 6.30 -7.59
N ALA A 5 -16.50 7.32 -6.90
CA ALA A 5 -15.69 8.05 -5.94
C ALA A 5 -15.81 7.47 -4.53
N TYR A 6 -14.69 7.41 -3.83
CA TYR A 6 -14.59 7.23 -2.39
C TYR A 6 -14.02 8.52 -1.79
N LEU A 7 -14.74 9.11 -0.84
CA LEU A 7 -14.23 10.26 -0.09
C LEU A 7 -13.36 9.75 1.06
N LEU A 8 -12.08 10.10 1.05
CA LEU A 8 -11.19 9.97 2.19
C LEU A 8 -11.18 11.32 2.95
N PRO A 9 -11.87 11.44 4.09
CA PRO A 9 -12.00 12.72 4.79
C PRO A 9 -10.68 13.20 5.39
N ALA A 10 -10.57 14.52 5.59
CA ALA A 10 -9.57 15.11 6.47
C ALA A 10 -9.64 14.53 7.89
N GLY A 11 -8.50 14.47 8.58
CA GLY A 11 -8.41 13.95 9.93
C GLY A 11 -8.39 12.41 10.02
N THR A 12 -8.44 11.70 8.90
CA THR A 12 -8.44 10.23 8.87
C THR A 12 -7.02 9.69 9.05
N GLU A 13 -6.86 8.73 9.96
CA GLU A 13 -5.60 8.04 10.22
C GLU A 13 -5.39 6.87 9.25
N TRP A 14 -4.18 6.79 8.68
CA TRP A 14 -3.73 5.71 7.82
C TRP A 14 -2.29 5.32 8.16
N TRP A 15 -1.88 4.15 7.71
CA TRP A 15 -0.62 3.52 8.06
C TRP A 15 0.20 3.18 6.83
N ARG A 16 1.53 3.31 6.90
CA ARG A 16 2.42 2.82 5.83
C ARG A 16 3.67 2.18 6.40
N VAL A 17 4.14 1.14 5.74
CA VAL A 17 5.51 0.64 5.91
C VAL A 17 6.40 1.36 4.91
N HIS A 18 7.53 1.89 5.36
CA HIS A 18 8.51 2.55 4.48
C HIS A 18 9.94 2.35 4.96
N ASN A 19 10.91 2.64 4.10
CA ASN A 19 12.31 2.69 4.50
C ASN A 19 12.51 3.84 5.50
N ARG A 20 13.22 3.57 6.60
CA ARG A 20 13.49 4.53 7.68
C ARG A 20 14.25 5.77 7.23
N ALA A 21 15.04 5.67 6.16
CA ALA A 21 15.74 6.81 5.57
C ALA A 21 14.82 7.78 4.80
N ARG A 22 13.53 7.45 4.64
CA ARG A 22 12.54 8.30 3.96
C ARG A 22 11.48 8.78 4.95
N PRO A 23 11.09 10.06 4.96
CA PRO A 23 9.99 10.54 5.78
C PRO A 23 8.67 9.84 5.47
N ALA A 24 7.82 9.67 6.50
CA ALA A 24 6.53 8.99 6.37
C ALA A 24 5.56 9.68 5.39
N THR A 25 5.66 10.99 5.20
CA THR A 25 4.83 11.76 4.26
C THR A 25 5.48 11.91 2.88
N GLN A 26 6.68 11.39 2.67
CA GLN A 26 7.39 11.50 1.40
C GLN A 26 6.79 10.54 0.37
N PHE A 27 6.26 11.10 -0.71
CA PHE A 27 5.86 10.36 -1.91
C PHE A 27 7.12 9.85 -2.63
N ASN A 28 7.07 8.67 -3.23
CA ASN A 28 8.19 8.16 -4.01
C ASN A 28 8.23 8.91 -5.35
N PRO A 29 9.26 9.74 -5.64
CA PRO A 29 9.33 10.50 -6.88
C PRO A 29 9.82 9.67 -8.05
N VAL A 30 10.33 8.46 -7.80
CA VAL A 30 10.95 7.62 -8.80
C VAL A 30 9.86 6.90 -9.58
N SER A 31 9.79 7.19 -10.87
CA SER A 31 8.95 6.44 -11.82
C SER A 31 9.43 4.99 -11.89
N ALA A 32 8.49 4.05 -11.89
CA ALA A 32 8.78 2.66 -12.20
C ALA A 32 9.08 2.49 -13.69
N ASP A 33 9.83 1.45 -14.02
CA ASP A 33 9.94 1.01 -15.41
C ASP A 33 8.57 0.56 -15.94
N ALA A 34 8.29 0.85 -17.20
CA ALA A 34 6.97 0.61 -17.79
C ALA A 34 6.64 -0.90 -17.93
N HIS A 35 7.67 -1.75 -18.00
CA HIS A 35 7.53 -3.18 -18.28
C HIS A 35 8.01 -4.07 -17.13
N PHE A 36 9.02 -3.64 -16.38
CA PHE A 36 9.69 -4.46 -15.36
C PHE A 36 9.59 -3.86 -13.96
N GLY A 37 9.52 -4.72 -12.93
CA GLY A 37 9.53 -4.29 -11.53
C GLY A 37 8.40 -3.33 -11.16
N GLY A 38 8.68 -2.46 -10.18
CA GLY A 38 7.71 -1.53 -9.59
C GLY A 38 6.61 -2.24 -8.78
N ASN A 39 5.60 -1.46 -8.39
CA ASN A 39 4.37 -1.95 -7.78
C ASN A 39 3.16 -1.67 -8.69
N ARG A 40 1.98 -2.02 -8.17
CA ARG A 40 0.73 -2.15 -8.92
C ARG A 40 0.26 -0.85 -9.58
N PHE A 41 0.41 0.29 -8.91
CA PHE A 41 -0.15 1.57 -9.35
C PHE A 41 0.88 2.71 -9.31
N ASP A 42 2.15 2.39 -9.58
CA ASP A 42 3.24 3.35 -9.61
C ASP A 42 3.19 4.20 -10.90
N GLY A 43 3.62 5.46 -10.81
CA GLY A 43 3.86 6.29 -11.99
C GLY A 43 4.97 5.69 -12.86
N THR A 44 4.89 5.93 -14.16
CA THR A 44 5.87 5.43 -15.16
C THR A 44 6.38 6.60 -16.01
N SER A 45 7.34 6.35 -16.89
CA SER A 45 7.78 7.36 -17.86
C SER A 45 6.67 7.86 -18.80
N TYR A 46 5.60 7.08 -19.01
CA TYR A 46 4.46 7.46 -19.83
C TYR A 46 3.43 8.35 -19.10
N ASP A 47 3.35 8.23 -17.78
CA ASP A 47 2.50 9.04 -16.89
C ASP A 47 3.24 9.18 -15.55
N PRO A 48 4.16 10.15 -15.44
CA PRO A 48 4.99 10.30 -14.26
C PRO A 48 4.24 11.03 -13.16
N TYR A 49 3.98 10.32 -12.07
CA TYR A 49 3.47 10.90 -10.84
C TYR A 49 4.19 10.28 -9.63
N PRO A 50 4.59 11.09 -8.64
CA PRO A 50 5.01 10.55 -7.36
C PRO A 50 3.83 9.93 -6.62
N TYR A 51 4.07 8.81 -5.93
CA TYR A 51 3.01 8.03 -5.31
C TYR A 51 3.32 7.65 -3.86
N LEU A 52 2.27 7.41 -3.07
CA LEU A 52 2.39 7.00 -1.67
C LEU A 52 1.31 5.97 -1.33
N TYR A 53 1.72 4.76 -0.95
CA TYR A 53 0.81 3.70 -0.52
C TYR A 53 0.50 3.82 0.97
N LEU A 54 -0.77 3.61 1.30
CA LEU A 54 -1.34 3.67 2.64
C LEU A 54 -2.24 2.45 2.88
N ALA A 55 -2.46 2.10 4.14
CA ALA A 55 -3.47 1.14 4.56
C ALA A 55 -4.27 1.65 5.78
N SER A 56 -5.50 1.16 5.96
CA SER A 56 -6.41 1.65 6.99
C SER A 56 -6.01 1.31 8.42
N ASP A 57 -5.11 0.34 8.61
CA ASP A 57 -4.63 -0.09 9.93
C ASP A 57 -3.20 -0.66 9.86
N PRO A 58 -2.47 -0.74 11.01
CA PRO A 58 -1.08 -1.18 11.05
C PRO A 58 -0.86 -2.55 10.42
N ALA A 59 -1.80 -3.46 10.68
CA ALA A 59 -1.68 -4.85 10.35
C ALA A 59 -2.00 -5.09 8.85
N THR A 60 -2.86 -4.26 8.26
CA THR A 60 -3.07 -4.19 6.81
C THR A 60 -1.86 -3.60 6.09
N ALA A 61 -1.23 -2.56 6.64
CA ALA A 61 0.01 -2.00 6.07
C ALA A 61 1.14 -3.05 6.01
N LEU A 62 1.32 -3.81 7.11
CA LEU A 62 2.28 -4.92 7.16
C LEU A 62 1.91 -6.04 6.20
N ALA A 63 0.63 -6.44 6.13
CA ALA A 63 0.19 -7.52 5.24
C ALA A 63 0.40 -7.18 3.75
N GLU A 64 0.01 -5.99 3.31
CA GLU A 64 0.23 -5.53 1.93
C GLU A 64 1.71 -5.44 1.56
N THR A 65 2.56 -5.16 2.55
CA THR A 65 4.00 -4.98 2.33
C THR A 65 4.78 -6.29 2.37
N LEU A 66 4.46 -7.17 3.33
CA LEU A 66 5.27 -8.34 3.69
C LEU A 66 4.66 -9.65 3.21
N LEU A 67 3.34 -9.71 3.04
CA LEU A 67 2.62 -10.96 2.76
C LEU A 67 2.03 -11.04 1.36
N ARG A 68 2.18 -9.98 0.55
CA ARG A 68 1.63 -9.92 -0.82
C ARG A 68 2.06 -11.14 -1.62
N SER A 69 3.36 -11.35 -1.77
CA SER A 69 3.94 -12.44 -2.58
C SER A 69 4.47 -13.60 -1.74
N LEU A 70 3.91 -13.78 -0.54
CA LEU A 70 4.33 -14.83 0.38
C LEU A 70 3.22 -15.84 0.57
N ASP A 71 3.53 -17.11 0.30
CA ASP A 71 2.63 -18.23 0.50
C ASP A 71 2.92 -18.95 1.81
N PHE A 72 2.00 -19.83 2.21
CA PHE A 72 2.19 -20.65 3.39
C PHE A 72 3.28 -21.67 3.11
N ASP A 73 4.25 -21.72 4.01
CA ASP A 73 5.19 -22.82 4.10
C ASP A 73 4.43 -24.12 4.40
N THR A 74 4.73 -25.17 3.65
CA THR A 74 3.97 -26.43 3.67
C THR A 74 4.18 -27.23 4.95
N GLU A 75 5.33 -27.06 5.62
CA GLU A 75 5.67 -27.81 6.84
C GLU A 75 5.09 -27.14 8.09
N SER A 76 5.34 -25.84 8.26
CA SER A 76 4.86 -25.07 9.41
C SER A 76 3.42 -24.58 9.28
N GLY A 77 2.89 -24.50 8.05
CA GLY A 77 1.63 -23.82 7.76
C GLY A 77 1.67 -22.32 8.08
N MET A 78 2.86 -21.72 8.12
CA MET A 78 3.09 -20.31 8.41
C MET A 78 3.63 -19.59 7.17
N ARG A 79 3.33 -18.30 7.04
CA ARG A 79 4.07 -17.43 6.13
C ARG A 79 5.36 -16.98 6.81
N LEU A 80 6.49 -17.44 6.29
CA LEU A 80 7.81 -17.13 6.82
C LEU A 80 8.34 -15.85 6.17
N VAL A 81 8.25 -14.73 6.89
CA VAL A 81 8.70 -13.42 6.41
C VAL A 81 10.21 -13.32 6.57
N PRO A 82 11.00 -13.15 5.49
CA PRO A 82 12.45 -12.98 5.62
C PRO A 82 12.79 -11.72 6.43
N TYR A 83 13.77 -11.78 7.33
CA TYR A 83 14.20 -10.62 8.11
C TYR A 83 14.56 -9.40 7.25
N ALA A 84 15.20 -9.63 6.10
CA ALA A 84 15.55 -8.58 5.14
C ALA A 84 14.33 -7.78 4.62
N ALA A 85 13.12 -8.36 4.69
CA ALA A 85 11.88 -7.66 4.29
C ALA A 85 11.47 -6.56 5.29
N ILE A 86 11.94 -6.62 6.54
CA ILE A 86 11.66 -5.62 7.58
C ILE A 86 12.89 -4.83 8.02
N ALA A 87 14.10 -5.31 7.68
CA ALA A 87 15.34 -4.59 7.96
C ALA A 87 15.28 -3.16 7.37
N HIS A 88 15.68 -2.18 8.19
CA HIS A 88 15.65 -0.74 7.84
C HIS A 88 14.27 -0.18 7.51
N ARG A 89 13.19 -0.86 7.89
CA ARG A 89 11.82 -0.36 7.73
C ARG A 89 11.25 0.16 9.03
N THR A 90 10.29 1.06 8.89
CA THR A 90 9.46 1.62 9.95
C THR A 90 8.00 1.50 9.53
N LEU A 91 7.09 1.42 10.50
CA LEU A 91 5.65 1.49 10.29
C LEU A 91 5.15 2.79 10.91
N SER A 92 4.72 3.72 10.07
CA SER A 92 4.30 5.06 10.51
C SER A 92 2.80 5.25 10.32
N ALA A 93 2.20 5.96 11.27
CA ALA A 93 0.86 6.51 11.14
C ALA A 93 0.92 7.92 10.56
N VAL A 94 0.00 8.23 9.65
CA VAL A 94 -0.19 9.54 9.06
C VAL A 94 -1.67 9.92 9.15
N ARG A 95 -1.94 11.22 9.15
CA ARG A 95 -3.30 11.76 9.14
C ARG A 95 -3.49 12.67 7.93
N THR A 96 -4.61 12.51 7.23
CA THR A 96 -5.01 13.38 6.13
C THR A 96 -5.28 14.79 6.62
N ARG A 97 -4.82 15.79 5.88
CA ARG A 97 -4.98 17.21 6.24
C ARG A 97 -6.14 17.89 5.50
N CYS A 98 -6.60 17.27 4.41
CA CYS A 98 -7.76 17.67 3.63
C CYS A 98 -8.50 16.43 3.13
N ASP A 99 -9.67 16.67 2.55
CA ASP A 99 -10.44 15.64 1.88
C ASP A 99 -9.74 15.22 0.58
N HIS A 100 -9.66 13.92 0.35
CA HIS A 100 -9.14 13.34 -0.88
C HIS A 100 -10.24 12.54 -1.57
N LYS A 101 -10.55 12.91 -2.81
CA LYS A 101 -11.36 12.09 -3.71
C LYS A 101 -10.49 10.96 -4.24
N LEU A 102 -10.84 9.71 -3.95
CA LEU A 102 -10.18 8.53 -4.49
C LEU A 102 -11.13 7.81 -5.45
N ILE A 103 -10.59 7.10 -6.44
CA ILE A 103 -11.38 6.15 -7.21
C ILE A 103 -11.57 4.89 -6.37
N SER A 104 -12.82 4.49 -6.16
CA SER A 104 -13.17 3.25 -5.48
C SER A 104 -12.92 2.06 -6.40
N LEU A 105 -12.26 1.03 -5.87
CA LEU A 105 -12.08 -0.31 -6.42
C LEU A 105 -12.38 -1.34 -5.31
N ILE A 106 -13.37 -1.05 -4.46
CA ILE A 106 -13.63 -1.79 -3.23
C ILE A 106 -14.60 -2.96 -3.49
N SER A 107 -15.66 -2.69 -4.25
CA SER A 107 -16.73 -3.64 -4.58
C SER A 107 -16.64 -4.10 -6.04
N GLU A 108 -17.36 -5.18 -6.37
CA GLU A 108 -17.50 -5.64 -7.76
C GLU A 108 -18.17 -4.58 -8.63
N GLU A 109 -19.13 -3.82 -8.08
CA GLU A 109 -19.76 -2.72 -8.80
C GLU A 109 -18.81 -1.54 -9.06
N ASP A 110 -17.83 -1.31 -8.18
CA ASP A 110 -16.78 -0.32 -8.40
C ASP A 110 -15.81 -0.77 -9.52
N LEU A 111 -15.42 -2.04 -9.52
CA LEU A 111 -14.58 -2.63 -10.58
C LEU A 111 -15.32 -2.63 -11.92
N ALA A 112 -16.60 -3.01 -11.95
CA ALA A 112 -17.44 -2.95 -13.14
C ALA A 112 -17.59 -1.52 -13.68
N ALA A 113 -17.66 -0.51 -12.81
CA ALA A 113 -17.74 0.90 -13.21
C ALA A 113 -16.50 1.40 -13.98
N VAL A 114 -15.36 0.73 -13.79
CA VAL A 114 -14.12 0.93 -14.53
C VAL A 114 -13.85 -0.16 -15.59
N CYS A 115 -14.86 -1.00 -15.86
CA CYS A 115 -14.82 -2.10 -16.82
C CYS A 115 -13.73 -3.14 -16.50
N GLN A 116 -13.45 -3.40 -15.22
CA GLN A 116 -12.46 -4.37 -14.73
C GLN A 116 -13.09 -5.34 -13.72
N ASP A 117 -12.29 -6.30 -13.26
CA ASP A 117 -12.63 -7.26 -12.20
C ASP A 117 -11.46 -7.41 -11.19
N SER A 118 -11.53 -8.40 -10.31
CA SER A 118 -10.55 -8.63 -9.25
C SER A 118 -9.11 -8.81 -9.73
N TRP A 119 -8.86 -9.21 -10.99
CA TRP A 119 -7.51 -9.40 -11.53
C TRP A 119 -6.64 -8.13 -11.35
N LEU A 120 -7.25 -6.95 -11.50
CA LEU A 120 -6.59 -5.65 -11.37
C LEU A 120 -5.94 -5.49 -9.99
N LEU A 121 -6.54 -6.11 -8.96
CA LEU A 121 -6.13 -6.02 -7.56
C LEU A 121 -5.32 -7.24 -7.11
N GLU A 122 -5.53 -8.39 -7.74
CA GLU A 122 -4.96 -9.67 -7.32
C GLU A 122 -3.69 -10.08 -8.08
N THR A 123 -3.47 -9.53 -9.27
CA THR A 123 -2.27 -9.86 -10.06
C THR A 123 -0.99 -9.42 -9.35
N GLU A 124 0.08 -10.19 -9.49
CA GLU A 124 1.40 -9.90 -8.94
C GLU A 124 2.49 -9.98 -10.02
N GLY A 125 3.70 -9.51 -9.71
CA GLY A 125 4.87 -9.62 -10.59
C GLY A 125 4.64 -9.00 -11.97
N ASP A 126 4.73 -9.82 -13.02
CA ASP A 126 4.63 -9.43 -14.42
C ASP A 126 3.29 -8.74 -14.79
N GLY A 127 2.25 -8.93 -13.97
CA GLY A 127 0.99 -8.23 -14.14
C GLY A 127 1.05 -6.73 -13.83
N TYR A 128 2.07 -6.26 -13.07
CA TYR A 128 2.11 -4.86 -12.63
C TYR A 128 2.27 -3.85 -13.76
N ALA A 129 2.91 -4.22 -14.87
CA ALA A 129 2.96 -3.36 -16.06
C ALA A 129 1.53 -3.03 -16.56
N LYS A 130 0.63 -4.02 -16.54
CA LYS A 130 -0.77 -3.84 -16.95
C LYS A 130 -1.55 -2.99 -15.95
N THR A 131 -1.36 -3.22 -14.65
CA THR A 131 -2.09 -2.46 -13.62
C THR A 131 -1.64 -1.00 -13.55
N ARG A 132 -0.36 -0.70 -13.82
CA ARG A 132 0.14 0.68 -13.95
C ARG A 132 -0.48 1.39 -15.15
N ARG A 133 -0.59 0.71 -16.29
CA ARG A 133 -1.34 1.25 -17.44
C ARG A 133 -2.79 1.56 -17.08
N TRP A 134 -3.43 0.69 -16.30
CA TRP A 134 -4.77 0.97 -15.77
C TRP A 134 -4.81 2.14 -14.81
N ALA A 135 -3.80 2.34 -13.96
CA ALA A 135 -3.71 3.53 -13.10
C ALA A 135 -3.71 4.81 -13.93
N SER A 136 -2.94 4.86 -15.02
CA SER A 136 -2.92 6.00 -15.95
C SER A 136 -4.26 6.23 -16.65
N GLU A 137 -4.93 5.16 -17.09
CA GLU A 137 -6.27 5.26 -17.67
C GLU A 137 -7.28 5.80 -16.64
N LEU A 138 -7.29 5.25 -15.42
CA LEU A 138 -8.13 5.72 -14.31
C LEU A 138 -7.88 7.19 -13.99
N ARG A 139 -6.61 7.60 -13.94
CA ARG A 139 -6.18 8.99 -13.75
C ARG A 139 -6.64 9.92 -14.87
N ALA A 140 -6.69 9.45 -16.12
CA ALA A 140 -7.17 10.23 -17.26
C ALA A 140 -8.69 10.40 -17.25
N GLN A 141 -9.41 9.37 -16.78
CA GLN A 141 -10.88 9.34 -16.73
C GLN A 141 -11.45 10.14 -15.55
N ASP A 142 -10.69 10.29 -14.47
CA ASP A 142 -11.01 11.17 -13.35
C ASP A 142 -9.79 12.05 -12.99
N PRO A 143 -9.62 13.22 -13.64
CA PRO A 143 -8.51 14.14 -13.40
C PRO A 143 -8.44 14.67 -11.95
N ASP A 144 -9.58 14.72 -11.25
CA ASP A 144 -9.69 15.23 -9.89
C ASP A 144 -9.41 14.15 -8.82
N ALA A 145 -9.30 12.88 -9.23
CA ALA A 145 -9.00 11.81 -8.30
C ALA A 145 -7.55 11.89 -7.81
N ALA A 146 -7.39 12.05 -6.50
CA ALA A 146 -6.12 12.13 -5.79
C ALA A 146 -5.50 10.75 -5.49
N GLY A 147 -6.14 9.66 -5.91
CA GLY A 147 -5.66 8.31 -5.66
C GLY A 147 -6.66 7.21 -5.98
N LEU A 148 -6.31 5.97 -5.63
CA LEU A 148 -7.15 4.77 -5.73
C LEU A 148 -7.29 4.12 -4.35
N VAL A 149 -8.42 3.46 -4.09
CA VAL A 149 -8.65 2.69 -2.86
C VAL A 149 -9.28 1.33 -3.16
N TRP A 150 -8.83 0.29 -2.49
CA TRP A 150 -9.29 -1.09 -2.68
C TRP A 150 -9.25 -1.87 -1.35
N GLN A 151 -9.86 -3.06 -1.33
CA GLN A 151 -9.72 -3.97 -0.20
C GLN A 151 -8.39 -4.73 -0.28
N SER A 152 -7.62 -4.76 0.81
CA SER A 152 -6.41 -5.57 0.91
C SER A 152 -6.74 -7.05 0.73
N ARG A 153 -6.07 -7.71 -0.22
CA ARG A 153 -6.30 -9.12 -0.57
C ARG A 153 -6.17 -10.05 0.63
N ARG A 154 -5.17 -9.80 1.49
CA ARG A 154 -4.88 -10.62 2.68
C ARG A 154 -5.66 -10.16 3.93
N ARG A 155 -6.43 -9.06 3.83
CA ARG A 155 -7.07 -8.38 4.98
C ARG A 155 -8.47 -7.84 4.73
N ARG A 156 -9.25 -8.41 3.82
CA ARG A 156 -10.64 -8.00 3.58
C ARG A 156 -11.46 -7.96 4.89
N PRO A 157 -12.29 -6.93 5.13
CA PRO A 157 -12.60 -5.80 4.25
C PRO A 157 -11.71 -4.55 4.46
N ARG A 158 -10.54 -4.68 5.11
CA ARG A 158 -9.63 -3.56 5.39
C ARG A 158 -9.08 -2.96 4.10
N LEU A 159 -8.83 -1.66 4.12
CA LEU A 159 -8.53 -0.88 2.92
C LEU A 159 -7.03 -0.66 2.74
N ALA A 160 -6.62 -0.64 1.48
CA ALA A 160 -5.35 -0.13 1.00
C ALA A 160 -5.61 0.96 -0.04
N ALA A 161 -4.70 1.92 -0.13
CA ALA A 161 -4.82 3.03 -1.05
C ALA A 161 -3.46 3.42 -1.61
N VAL A 162 -3.49 4.10 -2.76
CA VAL A 162 -2.35 4.84 -3.31
C VAL A 162 -2.80 6.28 -3.52
N LEU A 163 -2.00 7.24 -3.07
CA LEU A 163 -2.18 8.66 -3.32
C LEU A 163 -1.24 9.13 -4.42
N PHE A 164 -1.71 10.09 -5.22
CA PHE A 164 -0.96 10.72 -6.31
C PHE A 164 -0.56 12.15 -5.93
N GLN A 165 0.74 12.40 -5.76
CA GLN A 165 1.22 13.66 -5.16
C GLN A 165 0.75 14.90 -5.94
N ASP A 166 0.72 14.79 -7.27
CA ASP A 166 0.32 15.84 -8.20
C ASP A 166 -1.14 16.29 -8.04
N ARG A 167 -1.95 15.52 -7.31
CA ARG A 167 -3.40 15.74 -7.13
C ARG A 167 -3.84 15.82 -5.66
N CYS A 168 -2.91 15.77 -4.71
CA CYS A 168 -3.23 15.83 -3.28
C CYS A 168 -3.13 17.23 -2.66
N GLY A 169 -2.64 18.23 -3.40
CA GLY A 169 -2.36 19.57 -2.87
C GLY A 169 -1.04 19.64 -2.07
N LYS A 170 -0.81 20.76 -1.40
CA LYS A 170 0.42 20.97 -0.59
C LYS A 170 0.27 20.30 0.77
N GLU A 171 1.29 19.53 1.15
CA GLU A 171 1.36 18.84 2.44
C GLU A 171 0.05 18.11 2.79
N PRO A 172 -0.34 17.08 2.01
CA PRO A 172 -1.63 16.41 2.20
C PRO A 172 -1.72 15.57 3.48
N LEU A 173 -0.57 15.27 4.09
CA LEU A 173 -0.45 14.36 5.22
C LEU A 173 0.38 14.99 6.34
N THR A 174 0.03 14.68 7.58
CA THR A 174 0.88 14.91 8.75
C THR A 174 1.25 13.58 9.40
N VAL A 175 2.43 13.50 10.01
CA VAL A 175 2.85 12.30 10.77
C VAL A 175 2.20 12.31 12.14
N LEU A 176 1.80 11.13 12.62
CA LEU A 176 1.38 10.92 14.01
C LEU A 176 2.51 10.27 14.81
N PRO A 177 2.70 10.63 16.08
CA PRO A 177 3.75 10.06 16.90
C PRO A 177 3.44 8.59 17.21
N VAL A 178 4.33 7.68 16.79
CA VAL A 178 4.27 6.25 17.09
C VAL A 178 5.67 5.74 17.42
N GLU A 179 5.94 5.43 18.68
CA GLU A 179 7.29 5.04 19.13
C GLU A 179 7.60 3.56 18.89
N GLU A 180 6.59 2.69 18.99
CA GLU A 180 6.78 1.23 18.97
C GLU A 180 7.41 0.71 17.66
N PHE A 181 7.19 1.41 16.54
CA PHE A 181 7.52 0.89 15.22
C PHE A 181 8.63 1.67 14.47
N GLN A 182 9.47 2.41 15.20
CA GLN A 182 10.55 3.22 14.62
C GLN A 182 11.62 2.38 13.91
N ASP A 183 11.88 1.16 14.39
CA ASP A 183 12.78 0.18 13.78
C ASP A 183 12.18 -1.23 13.82
N LEU A 184 11.58 -1.65 12.71
CA LEU A 184 10.98 -2.98 12.59
C LEU A 184 12.03 -4.11 12.63
N GLY A 185 13.31 -3.81 12.32
CA GLY A 185 14.41 -4.79 12.37
C GLY A 185 14.99 -4.98 13.78
N SER A 186 14.72 -4.08 14.72
CA SER A 186 15.14 -4.26 16.11
C SER A 186 14.45 -5.49 16.74
N PRO A 187 15.01 -6.10 17.80
CA PRO A 187 14.35 -7.20 18.51
C PRO A 187 12.92 -6.86 18.97
N ALA A 188 12.70 -5.63 19.45
CA ALA A 188 11.38 -5.14 19.82
C ALA A 188 10.46 -4.98 18.60
N GLY A 189 10.97 -4.44 17.49
CA GLY A 189 10.25 -4.31 16.23
C GLY A 189 9.82 -5.66 15.65
N VAL A 190 10.72 -6.66 15.65
CA VAL A 190 10.43 -8.04 15.22
C VAL A 190 9.32 -8.63 16.09
N ALA A 191 9.41 -8.49 17.41
CA ALA A 191 8.38 -8.97 18.33
C ALA A 191 7.02 -8.30 18.06
N ALA A 192 7.01 -7.00 17.81
CA ALA A 192 5.81 -6.24 17.49
C ALA A 192 5.18 -6.65 16.15
N VAL A 193 6.00 -6.82 15.09
CA VAL A 193 5.54 -7.34 13.79
C VAL A 193 4.94 -8.73 13.93
N ASN A 194 5.61 -9.64 14.65
CA ASN A 194 5.11 -10.99 14.90
C ASN A 194 3.78 -10.97 15.67
N ARG A 195 3.65 -10.13 16.70
CA ARG A 195 2.40 -9.98 17.44
C ARG A 195 1.26 -9.49 16.54
N ILE A 196 1.53 -8.53 15.67
CA ILE A 196 0.52 -7.98 14.75
C ILE A 196 0.12 -8.98 13.66
N LEU A 197 1.07 -9.76 13.15
CA LEU A 197 0.87 -10.68 12.02
C LEU A 197 0.48 -12.11 12.44
N ALA A 198 0.56 -12.46 13.73
CA ALA A 198 0.18 -13.76 14.25
C ALA A 198 -1.23 -14.23 13.81
N PRO A 199 -2.28 -13.38 13.81
CA PRO A 199 -3.61 -13.79 13.33
C PRO A 199 -3.66 -14.16 11.85
N LEU A 200 -2.67 -13.72 11.05
CA LEU A 200 -2.52 -14.07 9.63
C LEU A 200 -1.60 -15.27 9.41
N ARG A 201 -1.24 -15.97 10.48
CA ARG A 201 -0.28 -17.08 10.49
C ARG A 201 1.03 -16.69 9.81
N ALA A 202 1.57 -15.53 10.15
CA ALA A 202 2.81 -15.02 9.60
C ALA A 202 3.78 -14.62 10.72
N ALA A 203 5.05 -14.94 10.52
CA ALA A 203 6.12 -14.64 11.46
C ALA A 203 7.41 -14.30 10.70
N VAL A 204 8.19 -13.38 11.24
CA VAL A 204 9.54 -13.06 10.79
C VAL A 204 10.46 -14.23 11.14
N VAL A 205 11.20 -14.70 10.14
CA VAL A 205 12.28 -15.65 10.35
C VAL A 205 13.36 -14.97 11.18
N SER A 206 13.60 -15.50 12.38
CA SER A 206 14.57 -14.93 13.31
C SER A 206 15.97 -14.87 12.68
N PRO A 207 16.65 -13.72 12.70
CA PRO A 207 18.02 -13.60 12.22
C PRO A 207 19.06 -13.99 13.30
N TRP A 208 18.61 -14.43 14.48
CA TRP A 208 19.45 -14.62 15.67
C TRP A 208 19.65 -16.09 16.06
N HIS A 209 19.42 -17.01 15.12
CA HIS A 209 19.67 -18.45 15.28
C HIS A 209 20.82 -18.91 14.41
#